data_AF-A0A060UTZ1-F1
#
_entry.id   AF-A0A060UTZ1-F1
#
_cell.length_a   1.000
_cell.length_b   1.000
_cell.length_c   1.000
_cell.angle_alpha   90.00
_cell.angle_beta   90.00
_cell.angle_gamma   90.00
#
_symmetry.space_group_name_H-M   'P 1'
#
loop_
_entity.id
_entity.type
_entity.pdbx_description
1 polymer ?
#
loop_
_entity_poly.entity_id
_entity_poly.type
_entity_poly.pdbx_seq_one_letter_code
_entity_poly.pdbx_strand_id
1 'polypeptide(L)'
;MNRNEFKEHSRITVSWKDREGKLRPGNFYVYALLKDAMIVRATDKDGLLRKLAFSDVLRVVKFQDVAPQDRYMIPDEILKEANWKDRDVMVRYSSSPNCGK
;
A
#
# COMPACT_ATOMS: atom_id res chain seq x y z
N MET A 1 -11.58 -3.46 8.09
CA MET A 1 -10.52 -3.87 9.02
C MET A 1 -10.04 -2.67 9.83
N ASN A 2 -9.18 -2.87 10.83
CA ASN A 2 -8.63 -1.81 11.68
C ASN A 2 -7.15 -1.54 11.37
N ARG A 3 -6.69 -0.31 11.62
CA ARG A 3 -5.28 0.10 11.43
C ARG A 3 -4.27 -0.82 12.11
N ASN A 4 -4.58 -1.29 13.31
CA ASN A 4 -3.69 -2.13 14.13
C ASN A 4 -3.42 -3.53 13.54
N GLU A 5 -4.20 -3.94 12.54
CA GLU A 5 -3.99 -5.21 11.82
C GLU A 5 -2.93 -5.09 10.72
N PHE A 6 -2.44 -3.87 10.47
CA PHE A 6 -1.44 -3.57 9.44
C PHE A 6 -0.17 -3.01 10.07
N LYS A 7 0.92 -3.07 9.32
CA LYS A 7 2.22 -2.55 9.73
C LYS A 7 2.90 -1.88 8.55
N GLU A 8 3.59 -0.79 8.84
CA GLU A 8 4.42 -0.10 7.85
C GLU A 8 5.57 -1.00 7.39
N HIS A 9 5.98 -0.85 6.14
CA HIS A 9 7.00 -1.66 5.51
C HIS A 9 6.72 -3.17 5.52
N SER A 10 5.46 -3.55 5.27
CA SER A 10 5.05 -4.94 5.12
C SER A 10 4.49 -5.21 3.72
N ARG A 11 4.64 -6.43 3.23
CA ARG A 11 3.93 -6.96 2.06
C ARG A 11 2.68 -7.67 2.52
N ILE A 12 1.55 -7.26 1.99
CA ILE A 12 0.25 -7.84 2.29
C ILE A 12 -0.40 -8.34 1.01
N THR A 13 -1.02 -9.51 1.08
CA THR A 13 -1.98 -9.97 0.08
C THR A 13 -3.35 -9.84 0.70
N VAL A 14 -4.22 -9.04 0.10
CA VAL A 14 -5.55 -8.75 0.65
C VAL A 14 -6.63 -8.96 -0.39
N SER A 15 -7.81 -9.35 0.09
CA SER A 15 -9.05 -9.21 -0.67
C SER A 15 -9.65 -7.85 -0.32
N TRP A 16 -9.77 -6.98 -1.32
CA TRP A 16 -10.28 -5.63 -1.15
C TRP A 16 -11.37 -5.33 -2.18
N LYS A 17 -12.17 -4.32 -1.86
CA LYS A 17 -13.23 -3.83 -2.73
C LYS A 17 -12.68 -2.70 -3.59
N ASP A 18 -12.65 -2.91 -4.91
CA ASP A 18 -12.26 -1.89 -5.87
C ASP A 18 -13.31 -0.77 -5.94
N ARG A 19 -13.02 0.34 -6.62
CA ARG A 19 -13.92 1.50 -6.75
C ARG A 19 -15.27 1.14 -7.41
N GLU A 20 -15.28 0.13 -8.27
CA GLU A 20 -16.50 -0.43 -8.88
C GLU A 20 -17.31 -1.32 -7.91
N GLY A 21 -16.84 -1.51 -6.69
CA GLY A 21 -17.44 -2.40 -5.70
C GLY A 21 -17.12 -3.88 -5.89
N LYS A 22 -16.26 -4.23 -6.85
CA LYS A 22 -15.85 -5.61 -7.12
C LYS A 22 -14.78 -6.05 -6.12
N LEU A 23 -14.96 -7.24 -5.58
CA LEU A 23 -13.97 -7.96 -4.80
C LEU A 23 -12.80 -8.38 -5.69
N ARG A 24 -11.60 -7.90 -5.38
CA ARG A 24 -10.37 -8.30 -6.08
C ARG A 24 -9.30 -8.68 -5.07
N PRO A 25 -8.52 -9.74 -5.32
CA PRO A 25 -7.25 -9.93 -4.63
C PRO A 25 -6.27 -8.85 -5.10
N GLY A 26 -5.41 -8.37 -4.20
CA GLY A 26 -4.33 -7.45 -4.52
C GLY A 26 -3.11 -7.70 -3.64
N ASN A 27 -1.93 -7.66 -4.27
CA ASN A 27 -0.65 -7.71 -3.56
C ASN A 27 -0.09 -6.30 -3.40
N PHE A 28 0.13 -5.91 -2.16
CA PHE A 28 0.49 -4.56 -1.80
C PHE A 28 1.70 -4.51 -0.89
N TYR A 29 2.54 -3.52 -1.10
CA TYR A 29 3.54 -3.10 -0.12
C TYR A 29 3.00 -1.89 0.64
N VAL A 30 2.89 -1.99 1.96
CA VAL A 30 2.44 -0.90 2.84
C VAL A 30 3.63 0.02 3.13
N TYR A 31 3.49 1.29 2.76
CA TYR A 31 4.48 2.31 3.13
C TYR A 31 4.14 2.97 4.46
N ALA A 32 2.92 3.48 4.58
CA ALA A 32 2.50 4.28 5.72
C ALA A 32 1.07 3.96 6.13
N LEU A 33 0.80 4.04 7.43
CA LEU A 33 -0.53 3.89 8.00
C LEU A 33 -1.08 5.26 8.42
N LEU A 34 -2.01 5.80 7.63
CA LEU A 34 -2.76 7.00 7.97
C LEU A 34 -3.85 6.68 9.00
N LYS A 35 -4.68 7.69 9.32
CA LYS A 35 -5.75 7.54 10.30
C LYS A 35 -6.83 6.53 9.85
N ASP A 36 -7.36 6.72 8.65
CA ASP A 36 -8.49 5.94 8.10
C ASP A 36 -8.11 5.09 6.87
N ALA A 37 -6.88 5.25 6.38
CA ALA A 37 -6.38 4.55 5.21
C ALA A 37 -4.88 4.20 5.35
N MET A 38 -4.38 3.44 4.39
CA MET A 38 -2.96 3.15 4.24
C MET A 38 -2.47 3.56 2.85
N ILE A 39 -1.21 3.94 2.77
CA ILE A 39 -0.53 4.18 1.49
C ILE A 39 0.17 2.89 1.09
N VAL A 40 -0.26 2.34 -0.04
CA VAL A 40 0.21 1.06 -0.54
C VAL A 40 0.74 1.18 -1.95
N ARG A 41 1.65 0.28 -2.34
CA ARG A 41 2.04 0.08 -3.74
C ARG A 41 1.63 -1.28 -4.22
N ALA A 42 0.99 -1.35 -5.37
CA ALA A 42 0.72 -2.62 -6.04
C ALA A 42 2.05 -3.26 -6.44
N THR A 43 2.33 -4.47 -5.96
CA THR A 43 3.57 -5.20 -6.31
C THR A 43 3.37 -6.19 -7.46
N ASP A 44 2.12 -6.43 -7.87
CA ASP A 44 1.74 -7.42 -8.88
C ASP A 44 1.33 -6.81 -10.23
N LYS A 45 0.99 -5.52 -10.27
CA LYS A 45 0.49 -4.85 -11.48
C LYS A 45 1.42 -3.74 -11.96
N ASP A 46 1.07 -2.51 -11.62
CA ASP A 46 1.52 -1.27 -12.22
C ASP A 46 2.59 -0.57 -11.37
N GLY A 47 2.87 -1.09 -10.18
CA GLY A 47 3.85 -0.48 -9.28
C GLY A 47 3.41 0.89 -8.74
N LEU A 48 2.13 1.27 -8.90
CA LEU A 48 1.62 2.58 -8.52
C LEU A 48 1.33 2.66 -7.02
N LEU A 49 1.49 3.87 -6.47
CA LEU A 49 1.06 4.18 -5.12
C LEU A 49 -0.45 4.43 -5.12
N ARG A 50 -1.15 3.87 -4.13
CA ARG A 50 -2.60 3.96 -3.96
C ARG A 50 -2.92 4.19 -2.49
N LYS A 51 -3.99 4.94 -2.25
CA LYS A 51 -4.62 5.05 -0.93
C LYS A 51 -5.65 3.94 -0.83
N LEU A 52 -5.51 3.09 0.18
CA LEU A 52 -6.43 2.00 0.44
C LEU A 52 -7.08 2.23 1.80
N ALA A 53 -8.40 2.44 1.82
CA ALA A 53 -9.11 2.59 3.08
C ALA A 53 -9.15 1.25 3.84
N PHE A 54 -9.03 1.29 5.16
CA PHE A 54 -9.12 0.06 5.96
C PHE A 54 -10.50 -0.59 5.85
N SER A 55 -11.54 0.19 5.56
CA SER A 55 -12.91 -0.26 5.31
C SER A 55 -13.05 -1.07 4.03
N ASP A 56 -12.23 -0.79 3.01
CA ASP A 56 -12.30 -1.48 1.72
C ASP A 56 -11.59 -2.84 1.75
N VAL A 57 -10.73 -3.05 2.75
CA VAL A 57 -10.09 -4.34 3.00
C VAL A 57 -11.08 -5.26 3.71
N LEU A 58 -11.42 -6.35 3.04
CA LEU A 58 -12.33 -7.37 3.55
C LEU A 58 -11.59 -8.46 4.32
N ARG A 59 -10.39 -8.82 3.85
CA ARG A 59 -9.55 -9.84 4.50
C ARG A 59 -8.09 -9.70 4.13
N VAL A 60 -7.20 -9.91 5.10
CA VAL A 60 -5.78 -10.17 4.85
C VAL A 60 -5.57 -11.68 4.67
N VAL A 61 -5.02 -12.05 3.51
CA VAL A 61 -4.73 -13.44 3.14
C VAL A 61 -3.30 -13.81 3.54
N LYS A 62 -2.36 -12.88 3.32
CA LYS A 62 -0.95 -13.06 3.65
C LYS A 62 -0.37 -11.76 4.17
N PHE A 63 0.51 -11.88 5.16
CA PHE A 63 1.25 -10.77 5.74
C PHE A 63 2.72 -11.18 5.84
N GLN A 64 3.62 -10.31 5.40
CA GLN A 64 5.06 -10.54 5.44
C GLN A 64 5.78 -9.23 5.76
N ASP A 65 6.54 -9.20 6.85
CA ASP A 65 7.42 -8.07 7.16
C ASP A 65 8.55 -7.96 6.13
N VAL A 66 8.89 -6.73 5.73
CA VAL A 66 10.02 -6.47 4.82
C VAL A 66 11.22 -5.97 5.60
N ALA A 67 12.33 -6.69 5.43
CA ALA A 67 13.62 -6.35 6.02
C ALA A 67 14.06 -4.94 5.58
N PRO A 68 14.73 -4.15 6.44
CA PRO A 68 15.17 -2.79 6.12
C PRO A 68 15.87 -2.63 4.77
N GLN A 69 16.71 -3.60 4.41
CA GLN A 69 17.47 -3.63 3.16
C GLN A 69 16.60 -3.77 1.90
N ASP A 70 15.40 -4.35 2.02
CA ASP A 70 14.48 -4.61 0.92
C ASP A 70 13.30 -3.61 0.89
N ARG A 71 13.36 -2.58 1.75
CA ARG A 71 12.33 -1.54 1.83
C ARG A 71 12.45 -0.61 0.63
N TYR A 72 11.30 -0.33 0.04
CA TYR A 72 11.21 0.72 -0.96
C TYR A 72 11.39 2.07 -0.27
N MET A 73 12.38 2.85 -0.72
CA MET A 73 12.56 4.22 -0.24
C MET A 73 11.72 5.17 -1.10
N ILE A 74 10.87 5.95 -0.45
CA ILE A 74 10.21 7.13 -1.03
C ILE A 74 10.28 8.28 -0.03
N PRO A 75 10.28 9.54 -0.49
CA PRO A 75 10.29 10.69 0.40
C PRO A 75 9.08 10.69 1.34
N ASP A 76 9.32 10.92 2.63
CA ASP A 76 8.26 10.96 3.66
C ASP A 76 7.19 12.02 3.36
N GLU A 77 7.54 13.09 2.65
CA GLU A 77 6.58 14.10 2.19
C GLU A 77 5.48 13.51 1.31
N ILE A 78 5.78 12.48 0.53
CA ILE A 78 4.78 11.76 -0.26
C ILE A 78 3.85 10.98 0.65
N LEU A 79 4.33 10.46 1.78
CA LEU A 79 3.54 9.68 2.73
C LEU A 79 2.68 10.53 3.67
N LYS A 80 2.89 11.85 3.69
CA LYS A 80 2.05 12.76 4.48
C LYS A 80 0.61 12.76 3.98
N GLU A 81 -0.32 12.65 4.92
CA GLU A 81 -1.77 12.67 4.65
C GLU A 81 -2.21 13.88 3.82
N ALA A 82 -1.56 15.03 4.01
CA ALA A 82 -1.80 16.25 3.24
C ALA A 82 -1.70 16.05 1.71
N ASN A 83 -0.81 15.17 1.24
CA ASN A 83 -0.64 14.85 -0.18
C ASN A 83 -1.71 13.89 -0.73
N TRP A 84 -2.46 13.22 0.16
CA TRP A 84 -3.45 12.19 -0.16
C TRP A 84 -4.90 12.60 0.14
N LYS A 85 -5.10 13.85 0.56
CA LYS A 85 -6.43 14.40 0.87
C LYS A 85 -7.39 14.30 -0.32
N ASP A 86 -6.94 14.73 -1.50
CA ASP A 86 -7.74 14.74 -2.74
C ASP A 86 -7.31 13.64 -3.74
N ARG A 87 -6.38 12.75 -3.35
CA ARG A 87 -5.77 11.76 -4.25
C ARG A 87 -5.96 10.34 -3.74
N ASP A 88 -6.33 9.44 -4.64
CA ASP A 88 -6.45 8.00 -4.34
C ASP A 88 -5.36 7.18 -5.04
N VAL A 89 -4.76 7.70 -6.11
CA VAL A 89 -3.67 7.07 -6.85
C VAL A 89 -2.62 8.12 -7.18
N MET A 90 -1.34 7.78 -7.00
CA MET A 90 -0.23 8.63 -7.39
C MET A 90 0.76 7.84 -8.23
N VAL A 91 1.04 8.37 -9.43
CA VAL A 91 2.08 7.83 -10.31
C VAL A 91 3.42 8.39 -9.88
N ARG A 92 4.25 7.54 -9.27
CA ARG A 92 5.63 7.91 -8.92
C ARG A 92 6.56 6.73 -9.18
N TYR A 93 7.68 7.01 -9.84
CA TYR A 93 8.81 6.08 -9.93
C TYR A 93 9.42 5.94 -8.54
N SER A 94 9.07 4.87 -7.83
CA SER A 94 9.81 4.43 -6.64
C SER A 94 10.76 3.32 -7.06
N SER A 95 12.05 3.64 -7.08
CA SER A 95 13.15 2.70 -7.34
C SER A 95 13.42 1.88 -6.08
N SER A 96 13.25 0.55 -6.15
CA SER A 96 13.84 -0.35 -5.14
C SER A 96 15.24 -0.73 -5.59
N PRO A 97 16.26 -0.64 -4.72
CA PRO A 97 17.64 -1.01 -5.09
C PRO A 97 17.79 -2.47 -5.55
N ASN A 98 17.02 -3.40 -4.96
CA ASN A 98 17.15 -4.85 -5.20
C ASN A 98 16.04 -5.48 -6.06
N CYS A 99 15.13 -4.68 -6.64
CA CYS A 99 14.05 -5.20 -7.49
C CYS A 99 14.23 -4.66 -8.91
N GLY A 100 15.42 -4.84 -9.47
CA GLY A 100 15.77 -4.47 -10.84
C GLY A 100 15.89 -5.71 -11.72
N LYS A 101 14.88 -5.90 -12.57
CA LYS A 101 14.75 -6.79 -13.74
C LYS A 101 15.02 -8.30 -13.56
#